data_AF-A0A4U9IZJ3-F1
#
_entry.id   AF-A0A4U9IZJ3-F1
#
_cell.length_a   1.000
_cell.length_b   1.000
_cell.length_c   1.000
_cell.angle_alpha   90.00
_cell.angle_beta   90.00
_cell.angle_gamma   90.00
#
_symmetry.space_group_name_H-M   'P 1'
#
loop_
_entity.id
_entity.type
_entity.pdbx_description
1 polymer ?
#
loop_
_entity_poly.entity_id
_entity_poly.type
_entity_poly.pdbx_seq_one_letter_code
_entity_poly.pdbx_strand_id
1 'polypeptide(L)'
;MKKAALLLLALVVVTMVIVVVWLKSVGHPDALRHIVLDQCLPGQLQHRNPAPCVQVKPDAGYVVFKDRNGPLQYLLMPTYRINGTESPLLTKAHTPNFFWLAWQARGFMRMKHGAEIPNSAVSLTINSRLGRTQNHLHIHISCLRPDVREKLNAHQAQVGTQWRPFPGGAGRA
;
A
#
# COMPACT_ATOMS: atom_id res chain seq x y z
N MET A 1 13.76 22.78 -47.56
CA MET A 1 14.64 22.80 -46.36
C MET A 1 13.96 23.35 -45.11
N LYS A 2 13.36 24.56 -45.11
CA LYS A 2 12.71 25.15 -43.92
C LYS A 2 11.55 24.31 -43.33
N LYS A 3 10.67 23.75 -44.18
CA LYS A 3 9.56 22.88 -43.75
C LYS A 3 10.05 21.57 -43.08
N ALA A 4 11.12 20.97 -43.60
CA ALA A 4 11.72 19.77 -43.02
C ALA A 4 12.38 20.07 -41.67
N ALA A 5 13.04 21.23 -41.53
CA ALA A 5 13.60 21.68 -40.26
C ALA A 5 12.51 21.98 -39.20
N LEU A 6 11.39 22.58 -39.61
CA LEU A 6 10.22 22.80 -38.74
C LEU A 6 9.57 21.48 -38.28
N LEU A 7 9.45 20.50 -39.18
CA LEU A 7 8.92 19.18 -38.84
C LEU A 7 9.84 18.41 -37.88
N LEU A 8 11.16 18.48 -38.10
CA LEU A 8 12.16 17.90 -37.20
C LEU A 8 12.11 18.56 -35.81
N LEU A 9 12.01 19.89 -35.75
CA LEU A 9 11.90 20.63 -34.49
C LEU A 9 10.62 20.25 -33.73
N ALA A 10 9.48 20.19 -34.42
CA ALA A 10 8.21 19.77 -33.83
C ALA A 10 8.28 18.34 -33.27
N LEU A 11 8.92 17.41 -34.00
CA LEU A 11 9.11 16.03 -33.54
C LEU A 11 9.95 15.99 -32.26
N VAL A 12 11.06 16.75 -32.19
CA VAL A 12 11.91 16.82 -31.00
C VAL A 12 11.15 17.38 -29.80
N VAL A 13 10.33 18.42 -30.00
CA VAL A 13 9.52 18.99 -28.91
C VAL A 13 8.48 17.98 -28.43
N VAL A 14 7.80 17.29 -29.34
CA VAL A 14 6.80 16.26 -29.00
C VAL A 14 7.44 15.10 -28.24
N THR A 15 8.59 14.59 -28.68
CA THR A 15 9.28 13.51 -27.96
C THR A 15 9.77 13.96 -26.59
N MET A 16 10.28 15.17 -26.45
CA MET A 16 10.72 15.70 -25.15
C MET A 16 9.54 15.84 -24.18
N VAL A 17 8.39 16.32 -24.64
CA VAL A 17 7.16 16.38 -23.85
C VAL A 17 6.71 14.98 -23.42
N ILE A 18 6.73 14.00 -24.34
CA ILE A 18 6.38 12.60 -24.02
C ILE A 18 7.30 12.04 -22.95
N VAL A 19 8.63 12.24 -23.05
CA VAL A 19 9.61 11.75 -22.06
C VAL A 19 9.40 12.41 -20.69
N VAL A 20 9.17 13.72 -20.64
CA VAL A 20 8.92 14.44 -19.37
C VAL A 20 7.61 13.97 -18.72
N VAL A 21 6.55 13.78 -19.50
CA VAL A 21 5.28 13.24 -18.99
C VAL A 21 5.47 11.82 -18.48
N TRP A 22 6.23 10.98 -19.20
CA TRP A 22 6.57 9.62 -18.77
C TRP A 22 7.34 9.60 -17.45
N LEU A 23 8.43 10.38 -17.35
CA LEU A 23 9.25 10.45 -16.15
C LEU A 23 8.47 10.94 -14.92
N LYS A 24 7.53 11.87 -15.10
CA LYS A 24 6.64 12.34 -14.01
C LYS A 24 5.55 11.33 -13.66
N SER A 25 5.12 10.50 -14.62
CA SER A 25 4.08 9.50 -14.41
C SER A 25 4.60 8.22 -13.78
N VAL A 26 5.89 7.90 -13.96
CA VAL A 26 6.59 6.84 -13.23
C VAL A 26 6.84 7.34 -11.80
N GLY A 27 5.87 7.12 -10.92
CA GLY A 27 6.05 7.41 -9.50
C GLY A 27 7.32 6.75 -8.96
N HIS A 28 8.12 7.48 -8.17
CA HIS A 28 9.35 6.96 -7.61
C HIS A 28 9.06 5.65 -6.84
N PRO A 29 9.65 4.51 -7.24
CA PRO A 29 9.30 3.22 -6.68
C PRO A 29 9.62 3.12 -5.19
N ASP A 30 10.49 3.99 -4.67
CA ASP A 30 10.92 3.97 -3.27
C ASP A 30 10.35 5.14 -2.44
N ALA A 31 9.34 5.87 -2.94
CA ALA A 31 8.78 7.02 -2.21
C ALA A 31 8.26 6.63 -0.81
N LEU A 32 7.52 5.53 -0.68
CA LEU A 32 7.09 5.02 0.62
C LEU A 32 8.29 4.63 1.51
N ARG A 33 9.34 4.04 0.93
CA ARG A 33 10.55 3.69 1.69
C ARG A 33 11.20 4.95 2.29
N HIS A 34 11.35 6.00 1.49
CA HIS A 34 11.90 7.28 1.95
C HIS A 34 11.04 7.93 3.04
N ILE A 35 9.72 7.91 2.89
CA ILE A 35 8.81 8.39 3.94
C ILE A 35 9.03 7.64 5.25
N VAL A 36 9.12 6.31 5.21
CA VAL A 36 9.27 5.51 6.43
C VAL A 36 10.65 5.68 7.06
N LEU A 37 11.70 5.47 6.27
CA LEU A 37 13.07 5.34 6.79
C LEU A 37 13.77 6.68 7.00
N ASP A 38 13.41 7.71 6.24
CA ASP A 38 14.11 9.01 6.28
C ASP A 38 13.30 10.09 7.01
N GLN A 39 11.99 9.87 7.23
CA GLN A 39 11.11 10.84 7.89
C GLN A 39 10.47 10.27 9.16
N CYS A 40 9.56 9.29 9.02
CA CYS A 40 8.77 8.80 10.14
C CYS A 40 9.64 8.18 11.25
N LEU A 41 10.57 7.28 10.88
CA LEU A 41 11.42 6.60 11.85
C LEU A 41 12.41 7.56 12.54
N PRO A 42 13.19 8.39 11.83
CA PRO A 42 14.06 9.39 12.47
C PRO A 42 13.28 10.39 13.32
N GLY A 43 12.13 10.90 12.83
CA GLY A 43 11.28 11.82 13.56
C GLY A 43 10.77 11.22 14.88
N GLN A 44 10.38 9.95 14.86
CA GLN A 44 9.97 9.24 16.07
C GLN A 44 11.13 9.06 17.06
N LEU A 45 12.31 8.66 16.58
CA LEU A 45 13.46 8.36 17.44
C LEU A 45 14.08 9.62 18.05
N GLN A 46 14.18 10.70 17.27
CA GLN A 46 14.88 11.92 17.67
C GLN A 46 13.96 12.93 18.35
N HIS A 47 12.70 13.01 17.90
CA HIS A 47 11.77 14.08 18.31
C HIS A 47 10.47 13.57 18.91
N ARG A 48 10.30 12.23 19.03
CA ARG A 48 9.04 11.60 19.44
C ARG A 48 7.85 12.04 18.58
N ASN A 49 8.10 12.43 17.33
CA ASN A 49 7.09 12.90 16.39
C ASN A 49 6.99 11.91 15.22
N PRO A 50 5.87 11.17 15.08
CA PRO A 50 5.74 10.16 14.03
C PRO A 50 5.48 10.76 12.64
N ALA A 51 5.19 12.06 12.52
CA ALA A 51 4.81 12.68 11.26
C ALA A 51 5.89 12.48 10.17
N PRO A 52 5.51 12.18 8.91
CA PRO A 52 4.14 12.20 8.37
C PRO A 52 3.30 10.93 8.63
N CYS A 53 3.85 9.93 9.31
CA CYS A 53 3.08 8.76 9.75
C CYS A 53 2.17 9.13 10.92
N VAL A 54 1.06 8.41 11.07
CA VAL A 54 0.16 8.57 12.24
C VAL A 54 0.65 7.77 13.44
N GLN A 55 1.52 6.77 13.22
CA GLN A 55 2.13 5.98 14.25
C GLN A 55 3.45 5.37 13.77
N VAL A 56 4.44 5.33 14.65
CA VAL A 56 5.71 4.62 14.45
C VAL A 56 5.96 3.77 15.69
N LYS A 57 6.22 2.48 15.50
CA LYS A 57 6.53 1.51 16.56
C LYS A 57 7.83 0.81 16.21
N PRO A 58 9.00 1.42 16.50
CA PRO A 58 10.30 0.85 16.16
C PRO A 58 10.50 -0.55 16.73
N ASP A 59 10.15 -0.74 18.01
CA ASP A 59 10.30 -2.04 18.71
C ASP A 59 9.43 -3.15 18.12
N ALA A 60 8.28 -2.80 17.53
CA ALA A 60 7.39 -3.74 16.86
C ALA A 60 7.65 -3.82 15.35
N GLY A 61 8.59 -3.04 14.82
CA GLY A 61 9.04 -3.11 13.44
C GLY A 61 8.10 -2.49 12.40
N TYR A 62 7.18 -1.58 12.75
CA TYR A 62 6.20 -1.03 11.79
C TYR A 62 5.84 0.45 11.98
N VAL A 63 5.25 1.02 10.94
CA VAL A 63 4.58 2.33 10.94
C VAL A 63 3.16 2.20 10.38
N VAL A 64 2.30 3.16 10.73
CA VAL A 64 0.99 3.35 10.10
C VAL A 64 0.97 4.72 9.43
N PHE A 65 0.60 4.76 8.17
CA PHE A 65 0.62 5.95 7.32
C PHE A 65 -0.75 6.17 6.68
N LYS A 66 -1.26 7.41 6.67
CA LYS A 66 -2.52 7.73 5.98
C LYS A 66 -2.27 7.77 4.48
N ASP A 67 -2.94 6.90 3.73
CA ASP A 67 -2.83 6.92 2.27
C ASP A 67 -3.44 8.21 1.70
N ARG A 68 -2.90 8.74 0.62
CA ARG A 68 -3.50 9.87 -0.10
C ARG A 68 -4.76 9.46 -0.86
N ASN A 69 -4.85 8.18 -1.23
CA ASN A 69 -5.97 7.61 -1.96
C ASN A 69 -7.00 7.06 -0.97
N GLY A 70 -8.25 7.48 -1.10
CA GLY A 70 -9.36 6.99 -0.28
C GLY A 70 -9.51 7.70 1.07
N PRO A 71 -10.75 7.96 1.52
CA PRO A 71 -11.01 8.75 2.72
C PRO A 71 -10.51 8.08 4.00
N LEU A 72 -10.59 6.76 4.06
CA LEU A 72 -10.30 5.96 5.26
C LEU A 72 -9.14 4.98 5.09
N GLN A 73 -8.44 5.01 3.95
CA GLN A 73 -7.35 4.07 3.70
C GLN A 73 -6.08 4.46 4.46
N TYR A 74 -5.48 3.46 5.10
CA TYR A 74 -4.17 3.53 5.74
C TYR A 74 -3.26 2.43 5.18
N LEU A 75 -1.96 2.62 5.35
CA LEU A 75 -0.92 1.66 5.02
C LEU A 75 -0.19 1.24 6.29
N LEU A 76 0.05 -0.05 6.46
CA LEU A 76 1.04 -0.55 7.41
C LEU A 76 2.30 -0.96 6.66
N MET A 77 3.45 -0.46 7.12
CA MET A 77 4.75 -0.68 6.48
C MET A 77 5.83 -0.99 7.52
N PRO A 78 6.85 -1.80 7.19
CA PRO A 78 7.93 -2.10 8.12
C PRO A 78 8.87 -0.91 8.31
N THR A 79 9.48 -0.79 9.49
CA THR A 79 10.51 0.23 9.80
C THR A 79 11.91 -0.16 9.27
N TYR A 80 11.99 -1.20 8.44
CA TYR A 80 13.21 -1.69 7.82
C TYR A 80 12.90 -2.23 6.42
N ARG A 81 13.93 -2.49 5.61
CA ARG A 81 13.76 -2.79 4.18
C ARG A 81 13.16 -4.18 3.96
N ILE A 82 11.90 -4.20 3.54
CA ILE A 82 11.22 -5.35 2.91
C ILE A 82 10.55 -4.80 1.66
N ASN A 83 10.82 -5.37 0.48
CA ASN A 83 10.31 -4.79 -0.77
C ASN A 83 8.83 -5.11 -1.04
N GLY A 84 8.39 -6.29 -0.62
CA GLY A 84 7.06 -6.80 -0.94
C GLY A 84 6.91 -8.29 -0.65
N THR A 85 5.85 -8.89 -1.21
CA THR A 85 5.48 -10.31 -1.05
C THR A 85 6.59 -11.28 -1.46
N GLU A 86 7.49 -10.86 -2.35
CA GLU A 86 8.62 -11.66 -2.83
C GLU A 86 9.80 -11.74 -1.86
N SER A 87 9.78 -10.99 -0.75
CA SER A 87 10.91 -10.97 0.18
C SER A 87 11.02 -12.28 0.97
N PRO A 88 12.21 -12.92 1.01
CA PRO A 88 12.43 -14.14 1.80
C PRO A 88 12.36 -13.89 3.32
N LEU A 89 12.34 -12.62 3.76
CA LEU A 89 12.14 -12.30 5.17
C LEU A 89 10.73 -12.68 5.63
N LEU A 90 9.72 -12.63 4.76
CA LEU A 90 8.33 -12.91 5.14
C LEU A 90 8.08 -14.38 5.54
N THR A 91 9.01 -15.29 5.23
CA THR A 91 8.92 -16.71 5.61
C THR A 91 9.76 -17.05 6.86
N LYS A 92 10.43 -16.06 7.46
CA LYS A 92 11.21 -16.26 8.69
C LYS A 92 10.31 -16.15 9.91
N ALA A 93 10.44 -17.08 10.84
CA ALA A 93 9.62 -17.14 12.06
C ALA A 93 9.73 -15.88 12.95
N HIS A 94 10.86 -15.18 12.90
CA HIS A 94 11.07 -13.95 13.68
C HIS A 94 10.55 -12.68 12.98
N THR A 95 10.10 -12.78 11.73
CA THR A 95 9.52 -11.63 11.03
C THR A 95 8.17 -11.30 11.64
N PRO A 96 7.89 -10.03 11.99
CA PRO A 96 6.61 -9.64 12.56
C PRO A 96 5.43 -10.07 11.68
N ASN A 97 4.33 -10.48 12.31
CA ASN A 97 3.09 -10.75 11.60
C ASN A 97 2.43 -9.42 11.19
N PHE A 98 2.85 -8.87 10.06
CA PHE A 98 2.37 -7.57 9.57
C PHE A 98 0.87 -7.55 9.30
N PHE A 99 0.26 -8.67 8.88
CA PHE A 99 -1.20 -8.76 8.71
C PHE A 99 -1.93 -8.60 10.04
N TRP A 100 -1.44 -9.26 11.09
CA TRP A 100 -2.00 -9.08 12.43
C TRP A 100 -1.83 -7.65 12.95
N LEU A 101 -0.66 -7.06 12.78
CA LEU A 101 -0.41 -5.66 13.15
C LEU A 101 -1.34 -4.70 12.37
N ALA A 102 -1.60 -4.99 11.10
CA ALA A 102 -2.47 -4.17 10.26
C ALA A 102 -3.94 -4.29 10.71
N TRP A 103 -4.36 -5.48 11.14
CA TRP A 103 -5.66 -5.69 11.76
C TRP A 103 -5.82 -4.84 13.03
N GLN A 104 -4.80 -4.79 13.90
CA GLN A 104 -4.83 -3.94 15.10
C GLN A 104 -4.90 -2.44 14.74
N ALA A 105 -4.23 -2.04 13.65
CA ALA A 105 -4.21 -0.67 13.16
C ALA A 105 -5.54 -0.19 12.52
N ARG A 106 -6.54 -1.07 12.32
CA ARG A 106 -7.87 -0.66 11.78
C ARG A 106 -8.57 0.42 12.63
N GLY A 107 -8.18 0.56 13.90
CA GLY A 107 -8.66 1.65 14.76
C GLY A 107 -8.41 3.05 14.18
N PHE A 108 -7.36 3.24 13.36
CA PHE A 108 -7.12 4.52 12.68
C PHE A 108 -8.22 4.88 11.68
N MET A 109 -8.83 3.88 11.03
CA MET A 109 -9.99 4.12 10.15
C MET A 109 -11.16 4.69 10.95
N ARG A 110 -11.49 4.06 12.09
CA ARG A 110 -12.58 4.49 12.98
C ARG A 110 -12.34 5.90 13.52
N MET A 111 -11.12 6.19 13.98
CA MET A 111 -10.76 7.53 14.47
C MET A 111 -10.92 8.60 13.38
N LYS A 112 -10.52 8.28 12.13
CA LYS A 112 -10.67 9.21 11.00
C LYS A 112 -12.12 9.39 10.57
N HIS A 113 -12.92 8.33 10.63
CA HIS A 113 -14.35 8.34 10.28
C HIS A 113 -15.20 9.10 11.29
N GLY A 114 -14.81 9.12 12.57
CA GLY A 114 -15.57 9.78 13.65
C GLY A 114 -16.74 8.94 14.18
N ALA A 115 -16.96 7.74 13.62
CA ALA A 115 -17.97 6.79 14.06
C ALA A 115 -17.43 5.35 13.92
N GLU A 116 -18.11 4.40 14.56
CA GLU A 116 -17.74 2.99 14.49
C GLU A 116 -17.70 2.46 13.04
N ILE A 117 -16.72 1.59 12.77
CA ILE A 117 -16.63 0.84 11.51
C ILE A 117 -16.67 -0.64 11.91
N PRO A 118 -17.69 -1.40 11.50
CA PRO A 118 -17.79 -2.80 11.88
C PRO A 118 -16.62 -3.59 11.27
N ASN A 119 -16.11 -4.58 12.02
CA ASN A 119 -15.01 -5.44 11.56
C ASN A 119 -15.31 -6.11 10.21
N SER A 120 -16.58 -6.41 9.93
CA SER A 120 -17.03 -7.01 8.67
C SER A 120 -16.85 -6.12 7.43
N ALA A 121 -16.66 -4.81 7.63
CA ALA A 121 -16.43 -3.83 6.58
C ALA A 121 -14.94 -3.58 6.30
N VAL A 122 -14.02 -4.10 7.11
CA VAL A 122 -12.57 -3.87 6.93
C VAL A 122 -11.94 -5.00 6.11
N SER A 123 -11.05 -4.65 5.20
CA SER A 123 -10.20 -5.57 4.46
C SER A 123 -8.72 -5.22 4.64
N LEU A 124 -7.88 -6.25 4.60
CA LEU A 124 -6.43 -6.13 4.56
C LEU A 124 -5.93 -6.74 3.25
N THR A 125 -5.21 -5.98 2.45
CA THR A 125 -4.69 -6.47 1.17
C THR A 125 -3.23 -6.10 0.97
N ILE A 126 -2.53 -6.94 0.22
CA ILE A 126 -1.15 -6.70 -0.19
C ILE A 126 -1.01 -7.08 -1.66
N ASN A 127 -0.38 -6.20 -2.44
CA ASN A 127 -0.18 -6.42 -3.86
C ASN A 127 1.16 -7.10 -4.15
N SER A 128 1.16 -7.97 -5.16
CA SER A 128 2.39 -8.56 -5.69
C SER A 128 3.25 -7.49 -6.37
N ARG A 129 4.47 -7.87 -6.78
CA ARG A 129 5.38 -6.97 -7.52
C ARG A 129 4.74 -6.38 -8.79
N LEU A 130 3.89 -7.14 -9.47
CA LEU A 130 3.21 -6.70 -10.68
C LEU A 130 1.97 -5.84 -10.41
N GLY A 131 1.41 -5.94 -9.20
CA GLY A 131 0.20 -5.21 -8.79
C GLY A 131 0.46 -3.91 -8.02
N ARG A 132 1.72 -3.48 -7.89
CA ARG A 132 2.11 -2.32 -7.08
C ARG A 132 3.07 -1.40 -7.81
N THR A 133 3.16 -0.16 -7.34
CA THR A 133 4.11 0.86 -7.83
C THR A 133 5.18 1.23 -6.82
N GLN A 134 5.13 0.68 -5.60
CA GLN A 134 6.06 0.99 -4.51
C GLN A 134 6.80 -0.27 -4.06
N ASN A 135 8.11 -0.18 -3.90
CA ASN A 135 9.04 -1.25 -3.51
C ASN A 135 9.38 -1.20 -2.01
N HIS A 136 8.39 -0.86 -1.20
CA HIS A 136 8.43 -1.03 0.24
C HIS A 136 7.16 -1.75 0.65
N LEU A 137 7.25 -2.85 1.40
CA LEU A 137 6.12 -3.66 1.82
C LEU A 137 5.04 -2.77 2.43
N HIS A 138 3.84 -2.78 1.89
CA HIS A 138 2.71 -2.03 2.41
C HIS A 138 1.44 -2.89 2.37
N ILE A 139 0.80 -3.03 3.52
CA ILE A 139 -0.52 -3.63 3.65
C ILE A 139 -1.54 -2.50 3.63
N HIS A 140 -2.50 -2.56 2.70
CA HIS A 140 -3.63 -1.66 2.67
C HIS A 140 -4.62 -2.05 3.76
N ILE A 141 -5.04 -1.07 4.55
CA ILE A 141 -6.09 -1.17 5.56
C ILE A 141 -7.22 -0.26 5.06
N SER A 142 -8.29 -0.85 4.54
CA SER A 142 -9.37 -0.10 3.89
C SER A 142 -10.71 -0.84 4.01
N CYS A 143 -11.76 -0.26 3.43
CA CYS A 143 -13.06 -0.89 3.39
C CYS A 143 -13.11 -2.03 2.36
N LEU A 144 -13.78 -3.12 2.70
CA LEU A 144 -14.11 -4.21 1.77
C LEU A 144 -15.23 -3.76 0.82
N ARG A 145 -15.11 -4.10 -0.47
CA ARG A 145 -16.18 -3.86 -1.44
C ARG A 145 -17.44 -4.67 -1.09
N PRO A 146 -18.66 -4.09 -1.18
CA PRO A 146 -19.90 -4.78 -0.80
C PRO A 146 -20.14 -6.12 -1.51
N ASP A 147 -19.89 -6.18 -2.82
CA ASP A 147 -20.06 -7.40 -3.62
C ASP A 147 -19.09 -8.52 -3.20
N VAL A 148 -17.88 -8.16 -2.75
CA VAL A 148 -16.93 -9.14 -2.20
C VAL A 148 -17.41 -9.64 -0.84
N ARG A 149 -17.98 -8.77 0.01
CA ARG A 149 -18.56 -9.17 1.30
C ARG A 149 -19.73 -10.14 1.12
N GLU A 150 -20.62 -9.85 0.18
CA GLU A 150 -21.75 -10.72 -0.15
C GLU A 150 -21.28 -12.10 -0.62
N LYS A 151 -20.29 -12.16 -1.53
CA LYS A 151 -19.69 -13.43 -1.98
C LYS A 151 -19.04 -14.22 -0.85
N LEU A 152 -18.27 -13.56 0.01
CA LEU A 152 -17.65 -14.20 1.18
C LEU A 152 -18.71 -14.76 2.15
N ASN A 153 -19.84 -14.07 2.33
CA ASN A 153 -20.95 -14.58 3.13
C ASN A 153 -21.60 -15.81 2.48
N ALA A 154 -21.91 -15.74 1.19
CA ALA A 154 -22.58 -16.81 0.46
C ALA A 154 -21.80 -18.13 0.44
N HIS A 155 -20.46 -18.05 0.48
CA HIS A 155 -19.57 -19.22 0.43
C HIS A 155 -18.85 -19.52 1.75
N GLN A 156 -19.26 -18.91 2.88
CA GLN A 156 -18.57 -19.07 4.17
C GLN A 156 -18.41 -20.53 4.60
N ALA A 157 -19.44 -21.36 4.39
CA ALA A 157 -19.39 -22.80 4.73
C ALA A 157 -18.34 -23.59 3.94
N GLN A 158 -17.82 -23.05 2.84
CA GLN A 158 -16.82 -23.69 1.99
C GLN A 158 -15.38 -23.24 2.34
N VAL A 159 -15.23 -22.26 3.25
CA VAL A 159 -13.93 -21.77 3.71
C VAL A 159 -13.46 -22.62 4.90
N GLY A 160 -12.46 -23.46 4.65
CA GLY A 160 -11.80 -24.29 5.68
C GLY A 160 -10.40 -23.82 6.03
N THR A 161 -9.65 -24.67 6.74
CA THR A 161 -8.25 -24.39 7.15
C THR A 161 -7.21 -24.70 6.07
N GLN A 162 -7.62 -25.34 4.96
CA GLN A 162 -6.76 -25.70 3.85
C GLN A 162 -6.95 -24.73 2.68
N TRP A 163 -5.85 -24.33 2.04
CA TRP A 163 -5.89 -23.47 0.86
C TRP A 163 -6.60 -24.16 -0.29
N ARG A 164 -7.66 -23.54 -0.81
CA ARG A 164 -8.45 -24.00 -1.96
C ARG A 164 -8.91 -22.80 -2.79
N PRO A 165 -9.18 -22.98 -4.10
CA PRO A 165 -9.80 -21.94 -4.91
C PRO A 165 -11.13 -21.47 -4.30
N PHE A 166 -11.32 -20.16 -4.21
CA PHE A 166 -12.59 -19.60 -3.74
C PHE A 166 -13.66 -19.73 -4.85
N PRO A 167 -14.88 -20.23 -4.55
CA PRO A 167 -15.93 -20.43 -5.55
C PRO A 167 -16.23 -19.16 -6.34
N GLY A 168 -16.17 -19.25 -7.68
CA GLY A 168 -16.45 -18.12 -8.58
C GLY A 168 -15.43 -16.97 -8.56
N GLY A 169 -14.35 -17.08 -7.76
CA GLY A 169 -13.35 -16.04 -7.57
C GLY A 169 -13.85 -14.83 -6.77
N ALA A 170 -12.91 -14.08 -6.18
CA ALA A 170 -13.22 -12.94 -5.31
C ALA A 170 -13.29 -11.58 -6.04
N GLY A 171 -13.04 -11.52 -7.35
CA GLY A 171 -12.88 -10.26 -8.09
C GLY A 171 -11.56 -9.53 -7.76
N ARG A 172 -11.35 -8.33 -8.30
CA ARG A 172 -10.26 -7.43 -7.88
C ARG A 172 -10.70 -6.66 -6.64
N ALA A 173 -9.82 -6.58 -5.64
CA ALA A 173 -10.03 -5.77 -4.44
C ALA A 173 -10.06 -4.28 -4.78
#